data_AF-A0A9C8ZFL1-F1
#
_entry.id   AF-A0A9C8ZFL1-F1
#
_cell.length_a   1.000
_cell.length_b   1.000
_cell.length_c   1.000
_cell.angle_alpha   90.00
_cell.angle_beta   90.00
_cell.angle_gamma   90.00
#
_symmetry.space_group_name_H-M   'P 1'
#
loop_
_entity.id
_entity.type
_entity.pdbx_description
1 polymer ?
#
loop_
_entity_poly.entity_id
_entity_poly.type
_entity_poly.pdbx_seq_one_letter_code
_entity_poly.pdbx_strand_id
1 'polypeptide(L)'
;HPSAHNALIVSTTLINNADFVQPFPLLTMVFSDINGKKIAQRRFTPREYLDNSIDLEAGMTPDMPVRIELELVDPGKAAVNYEFFAEADPRRTRPLR
;
A
#
# COMPACT_ATOMS: atom_id res chain seq x y z
N HIS A 1 -10.71 -19.03 -2.38
CA HIS A 1 -12.01 -18.43 -2.01
C HIS A 1 -12.15 -17.10 -2.76
N PRO A 2 -13.19 -16.88 -3.59
CA PRO A 2 -13.34 -15.64 -4.36
C PRO A 2 -14.22 -14.66 -3.57
N SER A 3 -13.59 -13.86 -2.69
CA SER A 3 -14.29 -13.06 -1.68
C SER A 3 -14.51 -11.60 -2.07
N ALA A 4 -14.80 -11.32 -3.34
CA ALA A 4 -15.58 -10.16 -3.76
C ALA A 4 -15.96 -10.36 -5.22
N HIS A 5 -17.24 -10.28 -5.55
CA HIS A 5 -17.70 -10.46 -6.93
C HIS A 5 -17.20 -9.37 -7.90
N ASN A 6 -16.46 -8.36 -7.43
CA ASN A 6 -15.69 -7.38 -8.21
C ASN A 6 -14.53 -6.86 -7.33
N ALA A 7 -13.38 -7.53 -7.33
CA ALA A 7 -12.17 -7.02 -6.69
C ALA A 7 -11.24 -6.39 -7.71
N LEU A 8 -10.69 -5.21 -7.40
CA LEU A 8 -9.52 -4.69 -8.09
C LEU A 8 -8.28 -5.18 -7.34
N ILE A 9 -7.38 -5.86 -8.05
CA ILE A 9 -6.08 -6.29 -7.52
C ILE A 9 -5.01 -5.35 -8.06
N VAL A 10 -4.22 -4.78 -7.16
CA VAL A 10 -3.03 -3.99 -7.50
C VAL A 10 -1.80 -4.73 -7.01
N SER A 11 -0.92 -5.10 -7.94
CA SER A 11 0.38 -5.69 -7.62
C SER A 11 1.45 -4.63 -7.82
N THR A 12 2.26 -4.38 -6.79
CA THR A 12 3.35 -3.40 -6.85
C THR A 12 4.56 -3.89 -6.04
N THR A 13 5.67 -3.18 -6.17
CA THR A 13 6.91 -3.47 -5.47
C THR A 13 7.36 -2.23 -4.73
N LEU A 14 7.59 -2.35 -3.42
CA LEU A 14 8.21 -1.31 -2.62
C LEU A 14 9.71 -1.56 -2.55
N ILE A 15 10.50 -0.49 -2.68
CA ILE A 15 11.95 -0.52 -2.53
C ILE A 15 12.33 0.62 -1.58
N ASN A 16 13.10 0.30 -0.55
CA ASN A 16 13.69 1.30 0.31
C ASN A 16 14.97 1.83 -0.35
N ASN A 17 14.94 3.06 -0.86
CA ASN A 17 16.08 3.71 -1.51
C ASN A 17 16.99 4.47 -0.52
N ALA A 18 16.73 4.39 0.79
CA ALA A 18 17.63 4.93 1.80
C ALA A 18 18.72 3.91 2.15
N ASP A 19 19.83 4.40 2.69
CA ASP A 19 20.98 3.60 3.16
C ASP A 19 20.77 2.98 4.56
N PHE A 20 19.60 3.17 5.17
CA PHE A 20 19.23 2.64 6.48
C PHE A 20 17.87 1.93 6.41
N VAL A 21 17.60 1.07 7.41
CA VAL A 21 16.34 0.33 7.51
C VAL A 21 15.16 1.27 7.78
N GLN A 22 14.13 1.18 6.94
CA GLN A 22 12.92 1.96 7.08
C GLN A 22 11.75 1.12 7.64
N PRO A 23 10.85 1.71 8.44
CA PRO A 23 9.58 1.07 8.76
C PRO A 23 8.73 0.86 7.51
N PHE A 24 7.93 -0.21 7.50
CA PHE A 24 6.92 -0.41 6.47
C PHE A 24 5.89 0.74 6.48
N PRO A 25 5.61 1.40 5.34
CA PRO A 25 4.74 2.56 5.29
C PRO A 25 3.26 2.20 5.44
N LEU A 26 2.45 3.20 5.77
CA LEU A 26 1.02 3.16 5.50
C LEU A 26 0.80 3.45 4.02
N LEU A 27 -0.03 2.64 3.37
CA LEU A 27 -0.34 2.83 1.96
C LEU A 27 -1.75 3.39 1.82
N THR A 28 -1.93 4.38 0.96
CA THR A 28 -3.25 4.93 0.65
C THR A 28 -3.47 4.89 -0.85
N MET A 29 -4.61 4.34 -1.25
CA MET A 29 -5.06 4.37 -2.63
C MET A 29 -6.32 5.23 -2.73
N VAL A 30 -6.30 6.19 -3.65
CA VAL A 30 -7.39 7.14 -3.88
C VAL A 30 -7.89 6.95 -5.31
N PHE A 31 -9.21 6.90 -5.47
CA PHE A 31 -9.84 6.87 -6.78
C PHE A 31 -10.65 8.13 -7.01
N SER A 32 -10.61 8.61 -8.24
CA SER A 32 -11.36 9.79 -8.66
C SER A 32 -12.04 9.59 -10.03
N ASP A 33 -13.07 10.40 -10.27
CA ASP A 33 -13.75 10.47 -11.56
C ASP A 33 -12.94 11.29 -12.59
N ILE A 34 -13.50 11.45 -13.80
CA ILE A 34 -12.88 12.19 -14.91
C ILE A 34 -12.63 13.67 -14.58
N ASN A 35 -13.35 14.22 -13.60
CA ASN A 35 -13.25 15.60 -13.16
C ASN A 35 -12.31 15.75 -11.94
N GLY A 36 -11.66 14.66 -11.51
CA GLY A 36 -10.78 14.63 -10.34
C GLY A 36 -11.51 14.57 -9.00
N LYS A 37 -12.84 14.38 -8.98
CA LYS A 37 -13.58 14.25 -7.73
C LYS A 37 -13.29 12.89 -7.12
N LYS A 38 -12.80 12.87 -5.88
CA LYS A 38 -12.59 11.63 -5.11
C LYS A 38 -13.91 10.87 -4.92
N ILE A 39 -13.92 9.60 -5.28
CA ILE A 39 -15.09 8.71 -5.17
C ILE A 39 -14.86 7.60 -4.15
N ALA A 40 -13.62 7.15 -3.97
CA ALA A 40 -13.26 6.09 -3.03
C ALA A 40 -11.83 6.30 -2.54
N GLN A 41 -11.56 5.77 -1.35
CA GLN A 41 -10.24 5.76 -0.76
C GLN A 41 -10.12 4.56 0.15
N ARG A 42 -8.96 3.89 0.12
CA ARG A 42 -8.61 2.84 1.07
C ARG A 42 -7.20 3.06 1.59
N ARG A 43 -7.04 2.92 2.91
CA ARG A 43 -5.74 2.91 3.58
C ARG A 43 -5.43 1.50 4.03
N PHE A 44 -4.18 1.10 3.93
CA PHE A 44 -3.67 -0.20 4.32
C PHE A 44 -2.56 -0.02 5.33
N THR A 45 -2.67 -0.78 6.42
CA THR A 45 -1.59 -0.98 7.37
C THR A 45 -0.61 -2.04 6.83
N PRO A 46 0.66 -2.06 7.29
CA PRO A 46 1.61 -3.11 6.92
C PRO A 46 1.05 -4.53 7.06
N ARG A 47 0.24 -4.78 8.10
CA ARG A 47 -0.40 -6.08 8.34
C ARG A 47 -1.44 -6.48 7.30
N GLU A 48 -1.95 -5.53 6.52
CA GLU A 48 -2.97 -5.78 5.50
C GLU A 48 -2.38 -6.05 4.12
N TYR A 49 -1.13 -5.65 3.87
CA TYR A 49 -0.49 -5.80 2.55
C TYR A 49 0.78 -6.68 2.55
N LEU A 50 1.29 -7.05 3.72
CA LEU A 50 2.43 -7.96 3.85
C LEU A 50 1.96 -9.37 4.17
N ASP A 51 2.74 -10.34 3.69
CA ASP A 51 2.59 -11.73 4.10
C ASP A 51 2.92 -11.90 5.59
N ASN A 52 2.25 -12.83 6.27
CA ASN A 52 2.45 -13.12 7.69
C ASN A 52 3.87 -13.61 8.04
N SER A 53 4.67 -14.02 7.04
CA SER A 53 6.07 -14.38 7.19
C SER A 53 7.02 -13.18 7.32
N ILE A 54 6.56 -11.96 7.02
CA ILE A 54 7.39 -10.75 7.10
C ILE A 54 7.38 -10.20 8.52
N ASP A 55 8.57 -10.04 9.09
CA ASP A 55 8.75 -9.39 10.38
C ASP A 55 8.63 -7.85 10.23
N LEU A 56 7.56 -7.30 10.79
CA LEU A 56 7.29 -5.86 10.78
C LEU A 56 8.33 -5.05 11.57
N GLU A 57 8.96 -5.64 12.57
CA GLU A 57 9.97 -4.97 13.40
C GLU A 57 11.35 -4.98 12.72
N ALA A 58 11.60 -5.93 11.81
CA ALA A 58 12.80 -5.95 10.98
C ALA A 58 12.78 -4.83 9.93
N GLY A 59 11.60 -4.41 9.48
CA GLY A 59 11.42 -3.32 8.52
C GLY A 59 11.90 -3.63 7.11
N MET A 60 12.05 -2.57 6.31
CA MET A 60 12.52 -2.60 4.93
C MET A 60 14.01 -2.33 4.88
N THR A 61 14.79 -3.34 4.50
CA THR A 61 16.23 -3.18 4.28
C THR A 61 16.53 -2.36 3.00
N PRO A 62 17.65 -1.61 2.95
CA PRO A 62 18.08 -0.89 1.76
C PRO A 62 18.10 -1.78 0.51
N ASP A 63 17.60 -1.25 -0.60
CA ASP A 63 17.60 -1.85 -1.94
C ASP A 63 16.93 -3.24 -2.05
N MET A 64 16.24 -3.71 -1.00
CA MET A 64 15.55 -4.99 -1.02
C MET A 64 14.09 -4.83 -1.49
N PRO A 65 13.70 -5.41 -2.63
CA PRO A 65 12.35 -5.27 -3.15
C PRO A 65 11.35 -6.10 -2.33
N VAL A 66 10.24 -5.49 -1.94
CA VAL A 66 9.12 -6.15 -1.28
C VAL A 66 7.91 -6.10 -2.21
N ARG A 67 7.53 -7.25 -2.76
CA ARG A 67 6.31 -7.38 -3.58
C ARG A 67 5.10 -7.41 -2.66
N ILE A 68 4.09 -6.61 -3.01
CA ILE A 68 2.83 -6.53 -2.28
C ILE A 68 1.65 -6.64 -3.24
N GLU A 69 0.56 -7.18 -2.73
CA GLU A 69 -0.71 -7.27 -3.44
C GLU A 69 -1.80 -6.61 -2.59
N LEU A 70 -2.49 -5.64 -3.19
CA LEU A 70 -3.58 -4.92 -2.56
C LEU A 70 -4.88 -5.36 -3.21
N GLU A 71 -5.76 -5.94 -2.40
CA GLU A 71 -7.12 -6.25 -2.82
C GLU A 71 -8.05 -5.11 -2.42
N LEU A 72 -8.80 -4.57 -3.37
CA LEU A 72 -9.78 -3.51 -3.17
C LEU A 72 -11.15 -3.91 -3.69
N VAL A 73 -12.20 -3.35 -3.10
CA VAL A 73 -13.52 -3.38 -3.72
C VAL A 73 -13.46 -2.51 -4.98
N ASP A 74 -13.93 -3.04 -6.11
CA ASP A 74 -14.03 -2.28 -7.35
C ASP A 74 -14.93 -1.05 -7.13
N PRO A 75 -14.40 0.18 -7.27
CA PRO A 75 -15.18 1.41 -7.13
C PRO A 75 -16.17 1.64 -8.30
N GLY A 76 -16.16 0.76 -9.31
CA GLY A 76 -17.03 0.80 -10.47
C GLY A 76 -16.51 1.70 -11.59
N LYS A 77 -17.23 1.72 -12.72
CA LYS A 77 -16.80 2.37 -13.97
C LYS A 77 -16.59 3.89 -13.89
N ALA A 78 -17.09 4.54 -12.83
CA ALA A 78 -16.87 5.97 -12.61
C ALA A 78 -15.43 6.29 -12.16
N ALA A 79 -14.70 5.29 -11.66
CA ALA A 79 -13.30 5.40 -11.24
C ALA A 79 -12.35 5.30 -12.42
N VAL A 80 -12.10 6.42 -13.08
CA VAL A 80 -11.20 6.46 -14.24
C VAL A 80 -9.75 6.78 -13.86
N ASN A 81 -9.53 7.35 -12.67
CA ASN A 81 -8.24 7.83 -12.20
C ASN A 81 -7.91 7.20 -10.83
N TYR A 82 -6.62 6.99 -10.57
CA TYR A 82 -6.13 6.51 -9.29
C TYR A 82 -4.81 7.20 -8.90
N GLU A 83 -4.59 7.31 -7.59
CA GLU A 83 -3.34 7.78 -6.99
C GLU A 83 -2.94 6.81 -5.87
N PHE A 84 -1.63 6.64 -5.71
CA PHE A 84 -1.02 5.77 -4.70
C PHE A 84 -0.02 6.56 -3.87
N PHE A 85 -0.16 6.49 -2.56
CA PHE A 85 0.68 7.21 -1.60
C PHE A 85 1.27 6.21 -0.61
N ALA A 86 2.58 6.35 -0.37
CA ALA A 86 3.27 5.70 0.73
C ALA A 86 3.68 6.77 1.75
N GLU A 87 3.21 6.61 2.98
CA GLU A 87 3.47 7.54 4.07
C GLU A 87 4.10 6.79 5.24
N ALA A 88 5.06 7.41 5.94
CA ALA A 88 5.54 6.86 7.19
C ALA A 88 4.37 6.68 8.18
N ASP A 89 4.33 5.55 8.89
CA ASP A 89 3.39 5.42 10.01
C ASP A 89 3.83 6.40 11.12
N PRO A 90 3.04 7.42 11.47
CA PRO A 90 3.41 8.38 12.51
C PRO A 90 3.70 7.72 13.87
N ARG A 91 3.21 6.49 14.10
CA ARG A 91 3.45 5.70 15.31
C ARG A 91 4.80 4.96 15.29
N ARG A 92 5.45 4.85 14.12
CA ARG A 92 6.70 4.11 13.89
C ARG A 92 7.75 4.95 13.16
N THR A 93 7.84 6.25 13.43
CA THR A 93 8.69 7.19 12.66
C THR A 93 10.19 7.12 12.91
N ARG A 94 10.67 6.27 13.83
CA ARG A 94 12.11 6.16 14.09
C ARG A 94 12.76 5.23 13.07
N PRO A 95 13.83 5.67 12.36
CA PRO A 95 14.63 4.76 11.56
C PRO A 95 15.14 3.63 12.44
N LEU A 96 15.04 2.41 11.93
CA LEU A 96 15.54 1.22 12.60
C LEU A 96 17.07 1.22 12.47
N ARG A 97 17.77 0.97 13.58
CA ARG A 97 19.24 0.98 13.64
C ARG A 97 19.82 -0.37 13.26
#